data_AF-A0A2E8JPR0-F1
#
_entry.id   AF-A0A2E8JPR0-F1
#
_cell.length_a   1.000
_cell.length_b   1.000
_cell.length_c   1.000
_cell.angle_alpha   90.00
_cell.angle_beta   90.00
_cell.angle_gamma   90.00
#
_symmetry.space_group_name_H-M   'P 1'
#
loop_
_entity.id
_entity.type
_entity.pdbx_description
1 polymer ?
#
loop_
_entity_poly.entity_id
_entity_poly.type
_entity_poly.pdbx_seq_one_letter_code
_entity_poly.pdbx_strand_id
1 'polypeptide(L)'
;MDGSKKPFTLRLSDESIKRLSALALTYSLSKQNLLSVMIRNFRPEDHLEELQSLMYAKYKTADQKAKEDELKIKQYLDSLSPEQLAELISSKR
;
A
#
# COMPACT_ATOMS: atom_id res chain seq x y z
N MET A 1 -42.26 6.81 -6.82
CA MET A 1 -41.17 6.45 -5.89
C MET A 1 -40.17 7.59 -5.87
N ASP A 2 -39.83 8.03 -4.67
CA ASP A 2 -39.14 9.29 -4.37
C ASP A 2 -37.65 9.25 -4.77
N GLY A 3 -37.22 10.19 -5.62
CA GLY A 3 -35.92 10.16 -6.32
C GLY A 3 -34.85 11.04 -5.68
N SER A 4 -34.84 11.21 -4.35
CA SER A 4 -33.89 12.11 -3.67
C SER A 4 -32.46 11.55 -3.64
N LYS A 5 -31.77 11.56 -4.79
CA LYS A 5 -30.32 11.46 -4.84
C LYS A 5 -29.75 12.71 -4.19
N LYS A 6 -29.45 12.64 -2.89
CA LYS A 6 -28.78 13.74 -2.18
C LYS A 6 -27.44 14.03 -2.88
N PRO A 7 -27.16 15.29 -3.23
CA PRO A 7 -25.84 15.64 -3.75
C PRO A 7 -24.79 15.35 -2.67
N PHE A 8 -23.69 14.72 -3.05
CA PHE A 8 -22.53 14.50 -2.18
C PHE A 8 -21.29 15.06 -2.86
N THR A 9 -20.36 15.57 -2.05
CA THR A 9 -19.11 16.13 -2.53
C THR A 9 -17.99 15.15 -2.26
N LEU A 10 -17.25 14.77 -3.31
CA LEU A 10 -16.06 13.93 -3.20
C LEU A 10 -14.82 14.81 -3.20
N ARG A 11 -13.96 14.67 -2.18
CA ARG A 11 -12.62 15.26 -2.19
C ARG A 11 -11.66 14.32 -2.90
N LEU A 12 -11.04 14.81 -3.96
CA LEU A 12 -10.06 14.10 -4.76
C LEU A 12 -8.71 14.79 -4.62
N SER A 13 -7.61 14.04 -4.73
CA SER A 13 -6.28 14.64 -4.86
C SER A 13 -6.16 15.43 -6.16
N ASP A 14 -5.26 16.41 -6.22
CA ASP A 14 -5.01 17.21 -7.43
C ASP A 14 -4.63 16.32 -8.62
N GLU A 15 -3.89 15.25 -8.38
CA GLU A 15 -3.53 14.27 -9.41
C GLU A 15 -4.75 13.52 -9.94
N SER A 16 -5.63 13.05 -9.05
CA SER A 16 -6.88 12.39 -9.43
C SER A 16 -7.79 13.32 -10.23
N ILE A 17 -7.84 14.62 -9.88
CA ILE A 17 -8.62 15.63 -10.62
C ILE A 17 -8.03 15.84 -12.02
N LYS A 18 -6.71 15.93 -12.16
CA LYS A 18 -6.04 16.04 -13.47
C LYS A 18 -6.33 14.83 -14.35
N ARG A 19 -6.19 13.61 -13.82
CA ARG A 19 -6.48 12.36 -14.53
C ARG A 19 -7.95 12.29 -14.96
N LEU A 20 -8.89 12.60 -14.07
CA LEU A 20 -10.32 12.64 -14.38
C LEU A 20 -10.64 13.66 -15.48
N SER A 21 -9.97 14.81 -15.46
CA SER A 21 -10.16 15.85 -16.47
C SER A 21 -9.66 15.42 -17.85
N ALA A 22 -8.50 14.77 -17.91
CA ALA A 22 -7.96 14.23 -19.15
C ALA A 22 -8.88 13.15 -19.74
N LEU A 23 -9.33 12.20 -18.91
CA LEU A 23 -10.23 11.13 -19.35
C LEU A 23 -11.59 11.69 -19.81
N ALA A 24 -12.13 12.69 -19.11
CA ALA A 24 -13.38 13.33 -19.50
C ALA A 24 -13.30 13.95 -20.90
N LEU A 25 -12.16 14.57 -21.26
CA LEU A 25 -11.90 15.07 -22.61
C LEU A 25 -11.83 13.94 -23.63
N THR A 26 -11.06 12.88 -23.34
CA THR A 26 -10.90 11.72 -24.24
C THR A 26 -12.24 11.09 -24.61
N TYR A 27 -13.14 10.91 -23.65
CA TYR A 27 -14.45 10.31 -23.89
C TYR A 27 -15.53 11.32 -24.25
N SER A 28 -15.20 12.62 -24.37
CA SER A 28 -16.17 13.70 -24.60
C SER A 28 -17.36 13.67 -23.62
N LEU A 29 -17.07 13.35 -22.36
CA LEU A 29 -18.05 13.29 -21.26
C LEU A 29 -17.78 14.42 -20.27
N SER A 30 -18.82 14.86 -19.55
CA SER A 30 -18.61 15.68 -18.37
C SER A 30 -17.92 14.86 -17.28
N LYS A 31 -17.11 15.51 -16.42
CA LYS A 31 -16.43 14.85 -15.30
C LYS A 31 -17.42 14.10 -14.39
N GLN A 32 -18.62 14.66 -14.18
CA GLN A 32 -19.68 14.05 -13.38
C GLN A 32 -20.26 12.80 -14.04
N ASN A 33 -20.49 12.83 -15.36
CA ASN A 33 -20.99 11.67 -16.10
C ASN A 33 -19.95 10.57 -16.15
N LEU A 34 -18.69 10.91 -16.44
CA LEU A 34 -17.59 9.95 -16.42
C LEU A 34 -17.45 9.31 -15.03
N LEU A 35 -17.46 10.11 -13.95
CA LEU A 35 -17.39 9.59 -12.59
C LEU A 35 -18.59 8.68 -12.27
N SER A 36 -19.79 9.03 -12.74
CA SER A 36 -20.99 8.20 -12.56
C SER A 36 -20.88 6.87 -13.29
N VAL A 37 -20.31 6.85 -14.51
CA VAL A 37 -20.06 5.63 -15.29
C VAL A 37 -19.00 4.78 -14.59
N MET A 38 -17.90 5.38 -14.15
CA MET A 38 -16.83 4.69 -13.43
C MET A 38 -17.34 4.06 -12.13
N ILE A 39 -18.12 4.79 -11.31
CA ILE A 39 -18.69 4.26 -10.07
C ILE A 39 -19.65 3.09 -10.35
N ARG A 40 -20.47 3.17 -11.40
CA ARG A 40 -21.39 2.07 -11.75
C ARG A 40 -20.67 0.82 -12.22
N ASN A 41 -19.54 1.00 -12.91
CA ASN A 41 -18.74 -0.10 -13.44
C ASN A 41 -17.65 -0.56 -12.48
N PHE A 42 -17.47 0.11 -11.34
CA PHE A 42 -16.52 -0.27 -10.32
C PHE A 42 -17.00 -1.57 -9.65
N ARG A 43 -16.30 -2.66 -9.95
CA ARG A 43 -16.49 -3.94 -9.30
C ARG A 43 -15.40 -4.07 -8.23
N PRO A 44 -15.75 -4.07 -6.93
CA PRO A 44 -14.76 -4.21 -5.89
C PRO A 44 -13.96 -5.51 -6.01
N GLU A 45 -14.55 -6.56 -6.60
CA GLU A 45 -13.92 -7.86 -6.84
C GLU A 45 -12.68 -7.75 -7.75
N ASP A 46 -12.70 -6.88 -8.76
CA ASP A 46 -11.60 -6.68 -9.71
C ASP A 46 -10.35 -6.06 -9.06
N HIS A 47 -10.49 -5.49 -7.86
CA HIS A 47 -9.41 -4.84 -7.11
C HIS A 47 -9.00 -5.59 -5.83
N LEU A 48 -9.68 -6.69 -5.48
CA LEU A 48 -9.31 -7.51 -4.33
C LEU A 48 -8.00 -8.27 -4.57
N GLU A 49 -7.77 -8.78 -5.78
CA GLU A 49 -6.52 -9.46 -6.13
C GLU A 49 -5.32 -8.49 -6.14
N GLU A 50 -5.54 -7.25 -6.59
CA GLU A 50 -4.51 -6.21 -6.63
C GLU A 50 -4.15 -5.73 -5.20
N LEU A 51 -5.17 -5.56 -4.34
CA LEU A 51 -4.98 -5.26 -2.91
C LEU A 51 -4.28 -6.40 -2.17
N GLN A 52 -4.68 -7.65 -2.42
CA GLN A 52 -4.01 -8.81 -1.84
C GLN A 52 -2.57 -8.92 -2.33
N SER A 53 -2.32 -8.73 -3.63
CA SER A 53 -0.97 -8.75 -4.20
C SER A 53 -0.07 -7.66 -3.61
N LEU A 54 -0.61 -6.45 -3.40
CA LEU A 54 0.07 -5.35 -2.70
C LEU A 54 0.37 -5.67 -1.23
N MET A 55 -0.57 -6.31 -0.54
CA MET A 55 -0.36 -6.78 0.83
C MET A 55 0.72 -7.86 0.87
N TYR A 56 0.60 -8.93 0.08
CA TYR A 56 1.59 -10.01 -0.01
C TYR A 56 2.99 -9.50 -0.39
N ALA A 57 3.10 -8.53 -1.30
CA ALA A 57 4.39 -7.93 -1.67
C ALA A 57 5.05 -7.19 -0.49
N LYS A 58 4.27 -6.45 0.31
CA LYS A 58 4.77 -5.76 1.52
C LYS A 58 5.16 -6.73 2.64
N TYR A 59 4.41 -7.82 2.84
CA TYR A 59 4.75 -8.82 3.86
C TYR A 59 5.94 -9.70 3.46
N LYS A 60 6.05 -10.10 2.18
CA LYS A 60 7.17 -10.92 1.70
C LYS A 60 8.52 -10.22 1.84
N THR A 61 8.56 -8.91 1.64
CA THR A 61 9.77 -8.10 1.77
C THR A 61 10.17 -7.86 3.24
N ALA A 62 9.20 -7.66 4.13
CA ALA A 62 9.45 -7.55 5.56
C ALA A 62 9.94 -8.88 6.17
N ASP A 63 9.32 -10.00 5.78
CA ASP A 63 9.65 -11.33 6.31
C ASP A 63 11.01 -11.85 5.80
N GLN A 64 11.38 -11.54 4.54
CA GLN A 64 12.70 -11.86 4.00
C GLN A 64 13.81 -11.03 4.65
N LYS A 65 13.58 -9.73 4.86
CA LYS A 65 14.54 -8.85 5.52
C LYS A 65 14.77 -9.25 6.98
N ALA A 66 13.70 -9.57 7.71
CA ALA A 66 13.81 -10.05 9.08
C ALA A 66 14.62 -11.36 9.18
N LYS A 67 14.44 -12.30 8.24
CA LYS A 67 15.22 -13.54 8.17
C LYS A 67 16.68 -13.31 7.82
N GLU A 68 16.98 -12.37 6.92
CA GLU A 68 18.35 -12.01 6.56
C GLU A 68 19.05 -11.30 7.74
N ASP A 69 18.36 -10.40 8.42
CA ASP A 69 18.89 -9.69 9.59
C ASP A 69 19.10 -10.67 10.77
N GLU A 70 18.19 -11.62 11.00
CA GLU A 70 18.37 -12.68 12.02
C GLU A 70 19.58 -13.56 11.71
N LEU A 71 19.78 -13.94 10.44
CA LEU A 71 20.93 -14.73 10.02
C LEU A 71 22.25 -13.96 10.23
N LYS A 72 22.28 -12.67 9.89
CA LYS A 72 23.45 -11.80 10.11
C LYS A 72 23.77 -11.63 11.59
N ILE A 73 22.75 -11.45 12.44
CA ILE A 73 22.94 -11.34 13.89
C ILE A 73 23.50 -12.65 14.45
N LYS A 74 22.97 -13.80 14.05
CA LYS A 74 23.51 -15.11 14.48
C LYS A 74 24.96 -15.29 14.06
N GLN A 75 25.29 -15.05 12.80
CA GLN A 75 26.67 -15.13 12.30
C GLN A 75 27.61 -14.18 13.05
N TYR A 76 27.16 -12.96 13.36
CA TYR A 76 27.94 -12.01 14.13
C TYR A 76 28.19 -12.54 15.55
N LEU A 77 27.16 -13.01 16.25
CA LEU A 77 27.29 -13.55 17.60
C LEU A 77 28.18 -14.80 17.66
N ASP A 78 28.09 -15.68 16.66
CA ASP A 78 28.93 -16.87 16.54
C ASP A 78 30.40 -16.55 16.23
N SER A 79 30.68 -15.37 15.65
CA SER A 79 32.03 -14.91 15.32
C SER A 79 32.78 -14.27 16.50
N LEU A 80 32.09 -13.99 17.61
CA LEU A 80 32.67 -13.34 18.77
C LEU A 80 33.32 -14.34 19.73
N SER A 81 34.47 -13.96 20.31
CA SER A 81 35.06 -14.75 21.38
C SER A 81 34.22 -14.70 22.66
N PRO A 82 34.34 -15.69 23.56
CA PRO A 82 33.67 -15.67 24.85
C PRO A 82 33.95 -14.41 25.68
N GLU A 83 35.14 -13.81 25.57
CA GLU A 83 35.44 -12.54 26.25
C GLU A 83 34.68 -11.35 25.64
N GLN A 84 34.59 -11.29 24.30
CA GLN A 84 33.87 -10.23 23.60
C GLN A 84 32.35 -10.31 23.85
N LEU A 85 31.81 -11.53 23.92
CA LEU A 85 30.42 -11.76 24.31
C LEU A 85 30.15 -11.30 25.75
N ALA A 86 31.08 -11.58 26.67
CA ALA A 86 30.96 -11.13 28.06
C ALA A 86 31.04 -9.59 28.19
N GLU A 87 31.89 -8.93 27.39
CA GLU A 87 32.01 -7.46 27.35
C GLU A 87 30.75 -6.78 26.78
N LEU A 88 30.13 -7.38 25.74
CA LEU A 88 28.84 -6.93 25.20
C LEU A 88 27.69 -7.04 26.21
N ILE A 89 27.68 -8.10 27.03
CA ILE A 89 26.68 -8.29 28.08
C ILE A 89 26.94 -7.34 29.26
N SER A 90 28.21 -7.10 29.59
CA SER A 90 28.61 -6.23 30.70
C SER A 90 28.44 -4.73 30.41
N SER A 91 28.57 -4.29 29.16
CA SER A 91 28.48 -2.87 28.77
C SER A 91 27.05 -2.32 28.64
N LYS A 92 26.02 -3.18 28.73
CA LYS A 92 24.60 -2.79 28.65
C LYS A 92 23.87 -2.70 30.01
N ARG A 93 24.57 -2.88 31.13
CA ARG A 93 24.03 -2.63 32.48
C ARG A 93 24.24 -1.20 32.93
#